data_AF-A0A6A4VB41-F1
#
_entry.id   AF-A0A6A4VB41-F1
#
_cell.length_a   1.000
_cell.length_b   1.000
_cell.length_c   1.000
_cell.angle_alpha   90.00
_cell.angle_beta   90.00
_cell.angle_gamma   90.00
#
_symmetry.space_group_name_H-M   'P 1'
#
loop_
_entity.id
_entity.type
_entity.pdbx_description
1 polymer ?
#
loop_
_entity_poly.entity_id
_entity_poly.type
_entity_poly.pdbx_seq_one_letter_code
_entity_poly.pdbx_strand_id
1 'polypeptide(L)'
;MAEFRVQSLTVDLMRRQLDPDQLGIVLKVPFLDEFFPETADGRPPDSFTVYHYNGLTRSNPGGKVRLVKGDACLLETDVQSSTANSTILTCLQSRWPRIDVRWHGAAPSIN
;
A
#
# COMPACT_ATOMS: atom_id res chain seq x y z
N MET A 1 -3.99 22.73 -38.60
CA MET A 1 -3.30 22.28 -37.38
C MET A 1 -4.35 22.10 -36.31
N ALA A 2 -4.52 20.90 -35.76
CA ALA A 2 -5.46 20.64 -34.68
C ALA A 2 -4.71 20.78 -33.36
N GLU A 3 -5.07 21.78 -32.55
CA GLU A 3 -4.60 21.90 -31.17
C GLU A 3 -5.45 20.99 -30.28
N PHE A 4 -4.88 19.85 -29.89
CA PHE A 4 -5.46 18.99 -28.86
C PHE A 4 -5.12 19.58 -27.48
N ARG A 5 -6.05 20.35 -26.89
CA ARG A 5 -5.99 20.73 -25.47
C ARG A 5 -6.47 19.55 -24.61
N VAL A 6 -5.57 18.66 -24.22
CA VAL A 6 -5.85 17.57 -23.27
C VAL A 6 -5.34 17.93 -21.89
N GLN A 7 -5.86 18.94 -21.18
CA GLN A 7 -5.42 19.17 -19.79
C GLN A 7 -6.47 19.66 -18.77
N SER A 8 -7.73 19.98 -19.11
CA SER A 8 -8.73 20.43 -18.09
C SER A 8 -9.98 19.56 -17.94
N LEU A 9 -10.52 19.04 -19.04
CA LEU A 9 -11.80 18.31 -19.02
C LEU A 9 -11.79 17.06 -18.14
N THR A 10 -10.68 16.33 -18.12
CA THR A 10 -10.54 15.10 -17.33
C THR A 10 -10.56 15.39 -15.83
N VAL A 11 -9.87 16.44 -15.39
CA VAL A 11 -9.79 16.79 -13.96
C VAL A 11 -11.14 17.31 -13.46
N ASP A 12 -11.80 18.18 -14.23
CA ASP A 12 -13.11 18.72 -13.85
C ASP A 12 -14.22 17.64 -13.83
N LEU A 13 -14.16 16.68 -14.74
CA LEU A 13 -15.06 15.52 -14.76
C LEU A 13 -14.82 14.62 -13.53
N MET A 14 -13.56 14.28 -13.26
CA MET A 14 -13.17 13.45 -12.11
C MET A 14 -13.55 14.10 -10.79
N ARG A 15 -13.40 15.43 -10.68
CA ARG A 15 -13.80 16.17 -9.48
C ARG A 15 -15.29 16.09 -9.23
N ARG A 16 -16.12 16.13 -10.29
CA ARG A 16 -17.58 15.99 -10.17
C ARG A 16 -18.02 14.56 -9.84
N GLN A 17 -17.28 13.55 -10.31
CA GLN A 17 -17.61 12.15 -10.03
C GLN A 17 -17.15 11.71 -8.63
N LEU A 18 -15.95 12.13 -8.22
CA LEU A 18 -15.30 11.65 -6.99
C LEU A 18 -15.61 12.52 -5.75
N ASP A 19 -16.00 13.77 -5.95
CA ASP A 19 -16.39 14.72 -4.90
C ASP A 19 -17.63 15.53 -5.35
N PRO A 20 -18.81 14.88 -5.47
CA PRO A 20 -20.03 15.54 -5.94
C PRO A 20 -20.47 16.69 -5.03
N ASP A 21 -20.15 16.60 -3.73
CA ASP A 21 -20.51 17.58 -2.71
C ASP A 21 -19.50 18.74 -2.59
N GLN A 22 -18.39 18.69 -3.34
CA GLN A 22 -17.33 19.71 -3.36
C GLN A 22 -16.72 20.00 -1.98
N LEU A 23 -16.60 18.95 -1.15
CA LEU A 23 -16.04 19.05 0.19
C LEU A 23 -14.50 19.02 0.18
N GLY A 24 -13.89 18.75 -0.97
CA GLY A 24 -12.46 18.49 -1.11
C GLY A 24 -12.05 17.12 -0.57
N ILE A 25 -13.02 16.22 -0.36
CA ILE A 25 -12.82 14.90 0.23
C ILE A 25 -13.17 13.86 -0.82
N VAL A 26 -12.19 13.06 -1.21
CA VAL A 26 -12.40 11.91 -2.11
C VAL A 26 -12.36 10.64 -1.28
N LEU A 27 -13.42 9.84 -1.40
CA LEU A 27 -13.49 8.54 -0.74
C LEU A 27 -12.57 7.53 -1.43
N LYS A 28 -11.85 6.74 -0.63
CA LYS A 28 -10.87 5.76 -1.12
C LYS A 28 -11.47 4.75 -2.12
N VAL A 29 -12.70 4.29 -1.88
CA VAL A 29 -13.33 3.25 -2.73
C VAL A 29 -13.64 3.81 -4.14
N PRO A 30 -14.43 4.88 -4.31
CA PRO A 30 -14.66 5.50 -5.62
C PRO A 30 -13.37 5.88 -6.35
N PHE A 31 -12.35 6.33 -5.62
CA PHE A 31 -11.04 6.65 -6.21
C PHE A 31 -10.33 5.41 -6.76
N LEU A 32 -10.32 4.31 -6.00
CA LEU A 32 -9.72 3.06 -6.45
C LEU A 32 -10.49 2.46 -7.63
N ASP A 33 -11.82 2.53 -7.61
CA ASP A 33 -12.65 2.01 -8.71
C ASP A 33 -12.40 2.78 -10.01
N GLU A 34 -12.25 4.10 -9.95
CA GLU A 34 -12.05 4.94 -11.14
C GLU A 34 -10.63 4.84 -11.71
N PHE A 35 -9.59 4.83 -10.86
CA PHE A 35 -8.20 4.89 -11.31
C PHE A 35 -7.49 3.53 -11.33
N PHE A 36 -8.01 2.55 -10.60
CA PHE A 36 -7.44 1.21 -10.48
C PHE A 36 -8.55 0.14 -10.59
N PRO A 37 -9.34 0.14 -11.68
CA PRO A 37 -10.49 -0.76 -11.85
C PRO A 37 -10.10 -2.24 -11.79
N GLU A 38 -8.86 -2.57 -12.15
CA GLU A 38 -8.25 -3.91 -12.01
C GLU A 38 -8.08 -4.37 -10.55
N THR A 39 -8.20 -3.46 -9.59
CA THR A 39 -8.20 -3.75 -8.13
C THR A 39 -9.58 -3.57 -7.48
N ALA A 40 -10.64 -3.29 -8.27
CA ALA A 40 -12.00 -3.03 -7.77
C ALA A 40 -12.63 -4.24 -7.02
N ASP A 41 -12.13 -5.45 -7.27
CA ASP A 41 -12.52 -6.67 -6.55
C ASP A 41 -12.11 -6.65 -5.06
N GLY A 42 -11.37 -5.61 -4.64
CA GLY A 42 -10.91 -5.40 -3.27
C GLY A 42 -9.85 -6.40 -2.83
N ARG A 43 -9.44 -7.32 -3.71
CA ARG A 43 -8.32 -8.22 -3.46
C ARG A 43 -7.01 -7.47 -3.69
N PRO A 44 -6.13 -7.41 -2.68
CA PRO A 44 -4.77 -6.98 -2.92
C PRO A 44 -4.16 -7.89 -4.00
N PRO A 45 -3.28 -7.37 -4.87
CA PRO A 45 -2.54 -8.22 -5.78
C PRO A 45 -1.74 -9.27 -5.01
N ASP A 46 -1.51 -10.43 -5.61
CA ASP A 46 -0.78 -11.54 -4.99
C ASP A 46 0.63 -11.14 -4.57
N SER A 47 1.19 -10.11 -5.19
CA SER A 47 2.43 -9.48 -4.75
C SER A 47 2.35 -7.96 -4.77
N PHE A 48 2.92 -7.32 -3.76
CA PHE A 48 2.96 -5.85 -3.65
C PHE A 48 4.17 -5.38 -2.87
N THR A 49 4.59 -4.14 -3.10
CA THR A 49 5.65 -3.51 -2.30
C THR A 49 5.10 -3.06 -0.95
N VAL A 50 5.86 -3.34 0.10
CA VAL A 50 5.63 -2.83 1.45
C VAL A 50 6.75 -1.90 1.89
N TYR A 51 6.41 -0.92 2.71
CA TYR A 51 7.36 -0.02 3.33
C TYR A 51 7.15 -0.01 4.83
N HIS A 52 8.21 -0.26 5.59
CA HIS A 52 8.21 -0.06 7.04
C HIS A 52 8.87 1.27 7.38
N TYR A 53 8.11 2.12 8.08
CA TYR A 53 8.56 3.39 8.61
C TYR A 53 8.74 3.29 10.13
N ASN A 54 9.95 3.56 10.63
CA ASN A 54 10.27 3.42 12.05
C ASN A 54 10.05 4.71 12.86
N GLY A 55 8.91 5.37 12.68
CA GLY A 55 8.62 6.66 13.31
C GLY A 55 8.42 6.64 14.82
N LEU A 56 8.33 5.45 15.44
CA LEU A 56 8.21 5.33 16.89
C LEU A 56 9.59 5.46 17.53
N THR A 57 9.69 6.23 18.62
CA THR A 57 10.96 6.50 19.31
C THR A 57 11.71 5.22 19.69
N ARG A 58 10.98 4.15 20.04
CA ARG A 58 11.55 2.84 20.40
C ARG A 58 12.24 2.15 19.21
N SER A 59 11.61 2.13 18.04
CA SER A 59 12.15 1.52 16.83
C SER A 59 13.10 2.44 16.04
N ASN A 60 13.53 3.54 16.65
CA ASN A 60 14.34 4.59 16.05
C ASN A 60 15.80 4.58 16.61
N PRO A 61 16.65 3.63 16.19
CA PRO A 61 18.01 3.55 16.66
C PRO A 61 18.82 4.79 16.26
N GLY A 62 19.30 5.50 17.28
CA GLY A 62 20.07 6.74 17.13
C GLY A 62 19.23 7.96 16.77
N GLY A 63 17.90 7.93 16.96
CA GLY A 63 17.01 9.05 16.67
C GLY A 63 16.83 9.35 15.17
N LYS A 64 17.37 8.49 14.29
CA LYS A 64 17.22 8.58 12.84
C LYS A 64 16.08 7.74 12.30
N VAL A 65 15.08 8.45 11.78
CA VAL A 65 14.00 7.89 10.98
C VAL A 65 14.56 7.22 9.72
N ARG A 66 14.03 6.04 9.40
CA ARG A 66 14.41 5.17 8.28
C ARG A 66 13.14 4.59 7.66
N LEU A 67 13.25 4.37 6.35
CA LEU A 67 12.25 3.67 5.56
C LEU A 67 12.90 2.40 5.01
N VAL A 68 12.31 1.25 5.28
CA VAL A 68 12.77 -0.04 4.75
C VAL A 68 11.72 -0.54 3.77
N LYS A 69 12.13 -0.80 2.52
CA LYS A 69 11.29 -1.39 1.49
C LYS A 69 11.34 -2.92 1.61
N GLY A 70 10.24 -3.60 1.29
CA GLY A 70 10.20 -5.04 1.10
C GLY A 70 9.20 -5.45 0.02
N ASP A 71 9.32 -6.69 -0.42
CA ASP A 71 8.38 -7.34 -1.33
C ASP A 71 7.47 -8.25 -0.50
N ALA A 72 6.17 -7.99 -0.56
CA ALA A 72 5.14 -8.82 0.06
C ALA A 72 4.49 -9.73 -0.97
N CYS A 73 4.14 -10.95 -0.55
CA CYS A 73 3.43 -11.93 -1.36
C CYS A 73 2.34 -12.59 -0.52
N LEU A 74 1.15 -12.76 -1.09
CA LEU A 74 0.06 -13.55 -0.52
C LEU A 74 0.17 -14.98 -1.05
N LEU A 75 0.50 -15.92 -0.18
CA LEU A 75 0.68 -17.33 -0.54
C LEU A 75 -0.67 -18.01 -0.74
N GLU A 76 -0.80 -18.82 -1.79
CA GLU A 76 -2.04 -19.57 -2.06
C GLU A 76 -2.18 -20.82 -1.17
N THR A 77 -1.06 -21.41 -0.76
CA THR A 77 -0.98 -22.65 0.02
C THR A 77 -0.33 -22.40 1.39
N ASP A 78 -0.63 -23.23 2.40
CA ASP A 78 -0.07 -23.16 3.76
C ASP A 78 1.43 -23.56 3.83
N VAL A 79 2.21 -23.25 2.80
CA VAL A 79 3.66 -23.37 2.83
C VAL A 79 4.15 -22.33 3.84
N GLN A 80 4.56 -22.80 5.02
CA GLN A 80 5.11 -21.95 6.07
C GLN A 80 6.23 -21.09 5.49
N SER A 81 6.11 -19.77 5.61
CA SER A 81 7.13 -18.84 5.14
C SER A 81 8.47 -19.18 5.80
N SER A 82 9.52 -19.37 5.01
CA SER A 82 10.88 -19.63 5.49
C SER A 82 11.53 -18.40 6.12
N THR A 83 10.86 -17.25 6.09
CA THR A 83 11.33 -15.98 6.65
C THR A 83 11.14 -15.97 8.16
N ALA A 84 12.24 -15.73 8.91
CA ALA A 84 12.23 -15.70 10.37
C ALA A 84 11.07 -14.86 10.93
N ASN A 85 10.31 -15.45 11.86
CA ASN A 85 9.14 -14.87 12.52
C ASN A 85 9.47 -13.54 13.21
N SER A 86 9.42 -12.44 12.45
CA SER A 86 9.49 -11.10 13.01
C SER A 86 8.13 -10.72 13.57
N THR A 87 8.10 -9.93 14.66
CA THR A 87 6.85 -9.42 15.25
C THR A 87 6.02 -8.65 14.20
N ILE A 88 6.69 -7.99 13.26
CA ILE A 88 6.03 -7.28 12.14
C ILE A 88 5.28 -8.25 11.25
N LEU A 89 5.87 -9.39 10.89
CA LEU A 89 5.22 -10.41 10.08
C LEU A 89 3.97 -10.96 10.78
N THR A 90 4.07 -11.26 12.08
CA THR A 90 2.91 -11.69 12.88
C THR A 90 1.80 -10.64 12.91
N CYS A 91 2.14 -9.36 13.05
CA CYS A 91 1.14 -8.28 12.95
C CYS A 91 0.47 -8.24 11.58
N LEU A 92 1.22 -8.34 10.49
CA LEU A 92 0.66 -8.36 9.13
C LEU A 92 -0.25 -9.58 8.91
N GLN A 93 0.13 -10.74 9.45
CA GLN A 93 -0.64 -11.99 9.36
C GLN A 93 -1.99 -11.93 10.07
N SER A 94 -2.19 -11.04 11.05
CA SER A 94 -3.51 -10.80 11.65
C SER A 94 -4.56 -10.29 10.65
N ARG A 95 -4.11 -9.62 9.58
CA ARG A 95 -4.96 -9.08 8.52
C ARG A 95 -4.85 -9.89 7.22
N TRP A 96 -3.66 -10.40 6.93
CA TRP A 96 -3.37 -11.21 5.75
C TRP A 96 -2.72 -12.52 6.18
N PRO A 97 -3.49 -13.55 6.57
CA PRO A 97 -2.96 -14.77 7.21
C PRO A 97 -1.84 -15.46 6.45
N ARG A 98 -1.83 -15.32 5.12
CA ARG A 98 -0.86 -15.95 4.21
C ARG A 98 0.16 -14.98 3.61
N ILE A 99 0.36 -13.82 4.24
CA ILE A 99 1.38 -12.87 3.78
C ILE A 99 2.78 -13.37 4.18
N ASP A 100 3.69 -13.34 3.22
CA ASP A 100 5.13 -13.40 3.43
C ASP A 100 5.74 -12.07 2.98
N VAL A 101 6.82 -11.65 3.65
CA VAL A 101 7.49 -10.38 3.36
C VAL A 101 8.99 -10.56 3.36
N ARG A 102 9.61 -10.23 2.23
CA ARG A 102 11.07 -10.17 2.08
C ARG A 102 11.54 -8.73 2.11
N TRP A 103 12.20 -8.35 3.20
CA TRP A 103 12.77 -7.00 3.35
C TRP A 103 14.05 -6.84 2.54
N HIS A 104 14.22 -5.69 1.88
CA HIS A 104 15.47 -5.32 1.25
C HIS A 104 16.43 -4.79 2.33
N GLY A 105 17.28 -5.68 2.85
CA GLY A 105 18.25 -5.38 3.90
C GLY A 105 17.90 -6.02 5.24
N ALA A 106 18.28 -5.39 6.35
CA ALA A 106 17.97 -5.89 7.67
C ALA A 106 16.46 -5.81 7.93
N ALA A 107 15.89 -6.89 8.48
CA ALA A 107 14.48 -6.91 8.84
C ALA A 107 14.18 -5.80 9.88
N PRO A 108 13.13 -4.99 9.67
CA PRO A 108 12.77 -3.93 10.60
C PRO A 108 12.32 -4.49 11.94
N SER A 109 12.49 -3.68 13.00
CA SER A 109 12.02 -3.95 14.35
C SER A 109 10.87 -3.02 14.70
N ILE A 110 9.89 -3.51 15.47
CA ILE A 110 8.85 -2.68 16.11
C ILE A 110 9.23 -2.24 17.54
N ASN A 111 10.31 -2.84 18.06
CA ASN A 111 10.92 -2.53 19.35
C ASN A 111 12.10 -1.59 19.20
#